data_AF-A0AAV1CVL7-F1
#
_entry.id   AF-A0AAV1CVL7-F1
#
_cell.length_a   1.000
_cell.length_b   1.000
_cell.length_c   1.000
_cell.angle_alpha   90.00
_cell.angle_beta   90.00
_cell.angle_gamma   90.00
#
_symmetry.space_group_name_H-M   'P 1'
#
loop_
_entity.id
_entity.type
_entity.pdbx_description
1 polymer ?
#
loop_
_entity_poly.entity_id
_entity_poly.type
_entity_poly.pdbx_seq_one_letter_code
_entity_poly.pdbx_strand_id
1 'polypeptide(L)'
;MAASASLSPPNNPFGVHIKDLVPLDQSNYMKWSHLFVVVLEIYDLHHHLDYSIPVPSSSISDSSDKPIPNRAYLTWHRLDRLIPTWINATINTGLLPLLYDASSAAEAWSTLKSHFLQQTTARELQLKLQLQTLKKGDLCIDSYMTKIQEI
;
A
#
# COMPACT_ATOMS: atom_id res chain seq x y z
N MET A 1 -1.73 -6.12 -44.67
CA MET A 1 -0.59 -5.71 -43.84
C MET A 1 -1.08 -4.69 -42.82
N ALA A 2 -1.20 -5.09 -41.55
CA ALA A 2 -1.24 -4.17 -40.42
C ALA A 2 -0.73 -4.98 -39.22
N ALA A 3 0.50 -4.72 -38.81
CA ALA A 3 1.19 -5.44 -37.77
C ALA A 3 0.55 -5.16 -36.41
N SER A 4 0.17 -6.21 -35.71
CA SER A 4 -0.20 -6.19 -34.29
C SER A 4 1.00 -5.71 -33.49
N ALA A 5 1.05 -4.42 -33.17
CA ALA A 5 2.06 -3.88 -32.26
C ALA A 5 1.75 -4.39 -30.84
N SER A 6 2.47 -5.42 -30.43
CA SER A 6 2.54 -5.86 -29.03
C SER A 6 2.97 -4.66 -28.17
N LEU A 7 2.08 -4.25 -27.26
CA LEU A 7 2.36 -3.29 -26.20
C LEU A 7 3.37 -3.91 -25.23
N SER A 8 4.66 -3.81 -25.56
CA SER A 8 5.73 -4.05 -24.62
C SER A 8 5.59 -3.08 -23.43
N PRO A 9 5.80 -3.53 -22.19
CA PRO A 9 5.82 -2.62 -21.05
C PRO A 9 6.90 -1.54 -21.27
N PRO A 10 6.70 -0.31 -20.78
CA PRO A 10 7.69 0.75 -20.93
C PRO A 10 9.01 0.28 -20.34
N ASN A 11 10.04 0.29 -21.18
CA ASN A 11 11.39 -0.11 -20.82
C ASN A 11 11.91 0.89 -19.79
N ASN A 12 11.89 0.53 -18.50
CA ASN A 12 12.28 1.42 -17.42
C ASN A 12 13.82 1.48 -17.36
N PRO A 13 14.46 2.62 -17.66
CA PRO A 13 15.93 2.73 -17.65
C PRO A 13 16.52 2.61 -16.23
N PHE A 14 15.71 2.62 -15.17
CA PHE A 14 16.15 2.59 -13.78
C PHE A 14 16.17 1.19 -13.12
N GLY A 15 15.75 0.13 -13.82
CA GLY A 15 15.92 -1.26 -13.36
C GLY A 15 15.21 -1.66 -12.06
N VAL A 16 14.41 -0.78 -11.43
CA VAL A 16 13.69 -1.11 -10.20
C VAL A 16 12.45 -1.93 -10.56
N HIS A 17 12.54 -3.26 -10.43
CA HIS A 17 11.37 -4.11 -10.52
C HIS A 17 10.66 -4.16 -9.18
N ILE A 18 9.34 -4.00 -9.19
CA ILE A 18 8.51 -4.07 -7.98
C ILE A 18 8.75 -5.36 -7.17
N LYS A 19 9.11 -6.45 -7.85
CA LYS A 19 9.41 -7.76 -7.25
C LYS A 19 10.72 -7.81 -6.47
N ASP A 20 11.59 -6.84 -6.66
CA ASP A 20 12.86 -6.73 -5.93
C ASP A 20 12.68 -6.01 -4.59
N LEU A 21 11.48 -5.47 -4.31
CA LEU A 21 11.14 -4.93 -3.02
C LEU A 21 11.12 -6.04 -1.96
N VAL A 22 11.67 -5.74 -0.78
CA VAL A 22 11.54 -6.62 0.39
C VAL A 22 10.06 -6.84 0.67
N PRO A 23 9.57 -8.09 0.74
CA PRO A 23 8.16 -8.37 0.98
C PRO A 23 7.68 -7.72 2.29
N LEU A 24 6.51 -7.09 2.24
CA LEU A 24 5.86 -6.51 3.40
C LEU A 24 5.56 -7.59 4.44
N ASP A 25 6.01 -7.33 5.66
CA ASP A 25 5.69 -8.10 6.85
C ASP A 25 5.18 -7.18 7.97
N GLN A 26 4.90 -7.76 9.14
CA GLN A 26 4.34 -7.05 10.30
C GLN A 26 5.28 -5.99 10.90
N SER A 27 6.58 -6.01 10.55
CA SER A 27 7.63 -5.21 11.19
C SER A 27 8.23 -4.14 10.28
N ASN A 28 8.06 -4.27 8.96
CA ASN A 28 8.83 -3.48 7.98
C ASN A 28 7.98 -2.47 7.19
N TYR A 29 6.72 -2.25 7.58
CA TYR A 29 5.77 -1.40 6.84
C TYR A 29 6.31 0.00 6.49
N MET A 30 7.00 0.68 7.40
CA MET A 30 7.54 2.02 7.13
C MET A 30 8.58 2.02 6.00
N LYS A 31 9.46 1.01 5.98
CA LYS A 31 10.47 0.86 4.92
C LYS A 31 9.80 0.44 3.61
N TRP A 32 8.91 -0.54 3.66
CA TRP A 32 8.19 -1.03 2.50
C TRP A 32 7.35 0.07 1.84
N SER A 33 6.54 0.78 2.62
CA SER A 33 5.64 1.83 2.11
C SER A 33 6.41 2.98 1.48
N HIS A 34 7.54 3.38 2.08
CA HIS A 34 8.42 4.39 1.49
C HIS A 34 8.96 3.96 0.13
N LEU A 35 9.53 2.74 0.02
CA LEU A 35 10.05 2.24 -1.24
C LEU A 35 8.94 2.05 -2.29
N PHE A 36 7.76 1.59 -1.88
CA PHE A 36 6.62 1.41 -2.77
C PHE A 36 6.16 2.75 -3.36
N VAL A 37 6.09 3.81 -2.54
CA VAL A 37 5.78 5.17 -3.00
C VAL A 37 6.81 5.66 -4.01
N VAL A 38 8.11 5.49 -3.74
CA VAL A 38 9.18 5.87 -4.68
C VAL A 38 9.02 5.16 -6.02
N VAL A 39 8.66 3.88 -6.02
CA VAL A 39 8.38 3.15 -7.27
C VAL A 39 7.18 3.77 -7.99
N LEU A 40 6.07 4.03 -7.30
CA LEU A 40 4.92 4.67 -7.92
C LEU A 40 5.24 6.05 -8.51
N GLU A 41 6.09 6.85 -7.87
CA GLU A 41 6.54 8.13 -8.39
C GLU A 41 7.36 7.97 -9.68
N ILE A 42 8.26 6.97 -9.76
CA ILE A 42 9.02 6.67 -10.98
C ILE A 42 8.10 6.30 -12.15
N TYR A 43 6.98 5.64 -11.87
CA TYR A 43 5.99 5.26 -12.88
C TYR A 43 4.89 6.30 -13.10
N ASP A 44 4.94 7.46 -12.42
CA ASP A 44 3.90 8.49 -12.42
C ASP A 44 2.51 7.95 -12.02
N LEU A 45 2.48 7.02 -11.05
CA LEU A 45 1.28 6.36 -10.55
C LEU A 45 0.90 6.76 -9.13
N HIS A 46 1.71 7.60 -8.46
CA HIS A 46 1.47 8.01 -7.07
C HIS A 46 0.08 8.64 -6.87
N HIS A 47 -0.39 9.37 -7.87
CA HIS A 47 -1.68 10.05 -7.86
C HIS A 47 -2.88 9.10 -7.70
N HIS A 48 -2.75 7.81 -8.05
CA HIS A 48 -3.78 6.81 -7.82
C HIS A 48 -4.02 6.48 -6.34
N LEU A 49 -3.11 6.86 -5.44
CA LEU A 49 -3.26 6.66 -4.00
C LEU A 49 -4.10 7.75 -3.32
N ASP A 50 -4.37 8.86 -4.03
CA ASP A 50 -5.04 10.02 -3.49
C ASP A 50 -6.52 10.10 -3.93
N TYR A 51 -7.43 10.07 -2.96
CA TYR A 51 -8.86 10.22 -3.19
C TYR A 51 -9.27 11.64 -3.63
N SER A 52 -8.39 12.64 -3.46
CA SER A 52 -8.67 14.02 -3.87
C SER A 52 -8.61 14.21 -5.38
N ILE A 53 -8.03 13.28 -6.13
CA ILE A 53 -7.78 13.43 -7.55
C ILE A 53 -9.01 12.96 -8.34
N PRO A 54 -9.61 13.82 -9.19
CA PRO A 54 -10.84 13.48 -9.89
C PRO A 54 -10.62 12.35 -10.89
N VAL A 55 -11.43 11.30 -10.76
CA VAL A 55 -11.45 10.17 -11.69
C VAL A 55 -12.02 10.64 -13.03
N PRO A 56 -11.39 10.31 -14.17
CA PRO A 56 -11.96 10.63 -15.48
C PRO A 56 -13.35 10.03 -15.65
N SER A 57 -14.29 10.75 -16.28
CA SER A 57 -15.63 10.23 -16.56
C SER A 57 -15.56 8.98 -17.45
N SER A 58 -16.37 7.96 -17.17
CA SER A 58 -16.36 6.69 -17.92
C SER A 58 -16.85 6.82 -19.37
N SER A 59 -17.68 7.82 -19.65
CA SER A 59 -18.17 8.17 -20.98
C SER A 59 -18.00 9.66 -21.28
N ILE A 60 -17.89 9.97 -22.57
CA ILE A 60 -17.89 11.33 -23.13
C ILE A 60 -18.92 11.40 -24.25
N SER A 61 -19.54 12.57 -24.46
CA SER A 61 -20.43 12.80 -25.61
C SER A 61 -19.62 13.03 -26.89
N ASP A 62 -20.00 12.36 -27.97
CA ASP A 62 -19.52 12.69 -29.31
C ASP A 62 -20.18 13.97 -29.84
N SER A 63 -19.72 14.46 -30.99
CA SER A 63 -20.33 15.51 -31.83
C SER A 63 -21.84 15.35 -32.09
N SER A 64 -22.39 14.14 -31.94
CA SER A 64 -23.83 13.84 -32.08
C SER A 64 -24.52 13.57 -30.73
N ASP A 65 -23.91 13.98 -29.62
CA ASP A 65 -24.37 13.81 -28.23
C ASP A 65 -24.68 12.36 -27.82
N LYS A 66 -23.97 11.42 -28.43
CA LYS A 66 -24.03 9.99 -28.08
C LYS A 66 -22.92 9.65 -27.08
N PRO A 67 -23.19 8.82 -26.06
CA PRO A 67 -22.18 8.40 -25.10
C PRO A 67 -21.18 7.44 -25.76
N ILE A 68 -19.91 7.79 -25.72
CA ILE A 68 -18.78 6.98 -26.18
C ILE A 68 -17.84 6.69 -24.99
N PRO A 69 -17.22 5.49 -24.91
CA PRO A 69 -16.24 5.18 -23.88
C PRO A 69 -15.08 6.18 -23.85
N ASN A 70 -14.77 6.69 -22.66
CA ASN A 70 -13.64 7.59 -22.50
C ASN A 70 -12.33 6.79 -22.42
N ARG A 71 -11.44 6.98 -23.39
CA ARG A 71 -10.12 6.32 -23.42
C ARG A 71 -9.24 6.72 -22.22
N ALA A 72 -9.40 7.93 -21.70
CA ALA A 72 -8.69 8.38 -20.51
C ALA A 72 -9.11 7.56 -19.28
N TYR A 73 -10.41 7.33 -19.10
CA TYR A 73 -10.93 6.46 -18.03
C TYR A 73 -10.43 5.02 -18.16
N LEU A 74 -10.46 4.45 -19.37
CA LEU A 74 -9.97 3.07 -19.58
C LEU A 74 -8.48 2.92 -19.23
N THR A 75 -7.68 3.92 -19.59
CA THR A 75 -6.24 3.95 -19.26
C THR A 75 -6.03 4.09 -17.77
N TRP A 76 -6.70 5.07 -17.15
CA TRP A 76 -6.67 5.30 -15.71
C TRP A 76 -7.10 4.05 -14.94
N HIS A 77 -8.23 3.45 -15.28
CA HIS A 77 -8.75 2.25 -14.60
C HIS A 77 -7.77 1.07 -14.72
N ARG A 78 -7.12 0.90 -15.86
CA ARG A 78 -6.10 -0.15 -16.02
C ARG A 78 -4.90 0.06 -15.09
N LEU A 79 -4.42 1.30 -14.97
CA LEU A 79 -3.31 1.66 -14.08
C LEU A 79 -3.72 1.55 -12.60
N ASP A 80 -4.95 1.95 -12.27
CA ASP A 80 -5.52 1.81 -10.94
C ASP A 80 -5.55 0.34 -10.50
N ARG A 81 -5.96 -0.57 -11.39
CA ARG A 81 -5.96 -2.02 -11.12
C ARG A 81 -4.56 -2.66 -11.10
N LEU A 82 -3.56 -2.00 -11.70
CA LEU A 82 -2.19 -2.50 -11.69
C LEU A 82 -1.57 -2.39 -10.29
N ILE A 83 -1.88 -1.33 -9.54
CA ILE A 83 -1.26 -1.05 -8.25
C ILE A 83 -1.61 -2.13 -7.20
N PRO A 84 -2.88 -2.55 -6.99
CA PRO A 84 -3.19 -3.67 -6.11
C PRO A 84 -2.49 -4.97 -6.52
N THR A 85 -2.26 -5.17 -7.82
CA THR A 85 -1.50 -6.35 -8.31
C THR A 85 -0.04 -6.27 -7.86
N TRP A 86 0.56 -5.09 -7.90
CA TRP A 86 1.92 -4.84 -7.40
C TRP A 86 2.03 -4.96 -5.87
N ILE A 87 1.03 -4.46 -5.14
CA ILE A 87 0.94 -4.65 -3.69
C ILE A 87 0.88 -6.16 -3.39
N ASN A 88 -0.04 -6.90 -4.01
CA ASN A 88 -0.15 -8.36 -3.79
C ASN A 88 1.14 -9.13 -4.11
N ALA A 89 1.92 -8.67 -5.10
CA ALA A 89 3.21 -9.28 -5.43
C ALA A 89 4.33 -8.98 -4.42
N THR A 90 4.14 -7.99 -3.55
CA THR A 90 5.15 -7.48 -2.62
C THR A 90 4.74 -7.60 -1.16
N ILE A 91 3.69 -8.34 -0.84
CA ILE A 91 3.27 -8.61 0.54
C ILE A 91 3.36 -10.08 0.89
N ASN A 92 3.57 -10.37 2.18
CA ASN A 92 3.50 -11.73 2.70
C ASN A 92 2.06 -12.27 2.64
N THR A 93 1.91 -13.59 2.47
CA THR A 93 0.62 -14.26 2.30
C THR A 93 -0.34 -14.06 3.47
N GLY A 94 0.19 -13.88 4.68
CA GLY A 94 -0.60 -13.58 5.88
C GLY A 94 -1.31 -12.22 5.86
N LEU A 95 -0.88 -11.29 5.00
CA LEU A 95 -1.48 -9.96 4.86
C LEU A 95 -2.43 -9.85 3.66
N LEU A 96 -2.42 -10.82 2.73
CA LEU A 96 -3.31 -10.85 1.56
C LEU A 96 -4.80 -10.70 1.90
N PRO A 97 -5.33 -11.30 2.99
CA PRO A 97 -6.75 -11.16 3.33
C PRO A 97 -7.20 -9.72 3.57
N LEU A 98 -6.28 -8.82 3.94
CA LEU A 98 -6.59 -7.40 4.12
C LEU A 98 -6.98 -6.70 2.83
N LEU A 99 -6.66 -7.27 1.66
CA LEU A 99 -6.82 -6.63 0.36
C LEU A 99 -7.93 -7.24 -0.50
N TYR A 100 -8.63 -8.26 -0.03
CA TYR A 100 -9.66 -8.95 -0.83
C TYR A 100 -10.84 -8.07 -1.21
N ASP A 101 -11.22 -7.14 -0.33
CA ASP A 101 -12.34 -6.23 -0.57
C ASP A 101 -11.91 -4.93 -1.28
N ALA A 102 -10.61 -4.73 -1.53
CA ALA A 102 -10.11 -3.51 -2.13
C ALA A 102 -10.47 -3.42 -3.63
N SER A 103 -11.28 -2.43 -3.97
CA SER A 103 -11.77 -2.16 -5.33
C SER A 103 -10.86 -1.24 -6.13
N SER A 104 -10.04 -0.43 -5.46
CA SER A 104 -9.14 0.57 -6.07
C SER A 104 -7.74 0.56 -5.45
N ALA A 105 -6.78 1.21 -6.12
CA ALA A 105 -5.44 1.43 -5.59
C ALA A 105 -5.45 2.17 -4.24
N ALA A 106 -6.22 3.26 -4.16
CA ALA A 106 -6.36 4.07 -2.95
C ALA A 106 -6.96 3.27 -1.78
N GLU A 107 -7.92 2.39 -2.05
CA GLU A 107 -8.53 1.54 -1.03
C GLU A 107 -7.57 0.47 -0.51
N ALA A 108 -6.86 -0.21 -1.40
CA ALA A 108 -5.82 -1.17 -1.01
C ALA A 108 -4.73 -0.50 -0.15
N TRP A 109 -4.26 0.67 -0.58
CA TRP A 109 -3.25 1.44 0.13
C TRP A 109 -3.72 1.94 1.50
N SER A 110 -4.91 2.54 1.56
CA SER A 110 -5.47 3.06 2.81
C SER A 110 -5.78 1.95 3.82
N THR A 111 -6.19 0.77 3.34
CA THR A 111 -6.45 -0.40 4.19
C THR A 111 -5.17 -0.89 4.87
N LEU A 112 -4.08 -1.07 4.10
CA LEU A 112 -2.77 -1.41 4.67
C LEU A 112 -2.29 -0.34 5.64
N LYS A 113 -2.34 0.94 5.22
CA LYS A 113 -1.93 2.06 6.07
C LYS A 113 -2.68 2.07 7.40
N SER A 114 -3.99 1.87 7.37
CA SER A 114 -4.83 1.85 8.56
C SER A 114 -4.52 0.67 9.47
N HIS A 115 -4.33 -0.53 8.91
CA HIS A 115 -3.97 -1.73 9.67
C HIS A 115 -2.67 -1.53 10.46
N PHE A 116 -1.60 -1.04 9.80
CA PHE A 116 -0.31 -0.82 10.46
C PHE A 116 -0.31 0.35 11.43
N LEU A 117 -1.09 1.41 11.17
CA LEU A 117 -1.29 2.49 12.13
C LEU A 117 -2.00 1.99 13.38
N GLN A 118 -3.07 1.20 13.24
CA GLN A 118 -3.80 0.61 14.37
C GLN A 118 -2.91 -0.33 15.20
N GLN A 119 -2.09 -1.15 14.55
CA GLN A 119 -1.14 -2.01 15.23
C GLN A 119 -0.10 -1.20 16.02
N THR A 120 0.40 -0.12 15.42
CA THR A 120 1.38 0.77 16.07
C THR A 120 0.79 1.48 17.28
N THR A 121 -0.43 2.02 17.16
CA THR A 121 -1.12 2.71 18.27
C THR A 121 -1.52 1.73 19.38
N ALA A 122 -1.99 0.52 19.04
CA ALA A 122 -2.27 -0.52 20.01
C ALA A 122 -1.01 -0.95 20.77
N ARG A 123 0.11 -1.11 20.07
CA ARG A 123 1.40 -1.43 20.68
C ARG A 123 1.87 -0.30 21.62
N GLU A 124 1.76 0.95 21.19
CA GLU A 124 2.09 2.10 22.04
C GLU A 124 1.26 2.10 23.34
N LEU A 125 -0.05 1.89 23.24
CA LEU A 125 -0.94 1.81 24.39
C LEU A 125 -0.57 0.63 25.31
N GLN A 126 -0.31 -0.54 24.73
CA GLN A 126 0.11 -1.72 25.48
C GLN A 126 1.38 -1.46 26.28
N LEU A 127 2.40 -0.85 25.66
CA LEU A 127 3.67 -0.51 26.33
C LEU A 127 3.45 0.49 27.47
N LYS A 128 2.62 1.52 27.26
CA LYS A 128 2.25 2.48 28.32
C LYS A 128 1.56 1.80 29.50
N LEU A 129 0.61 0.90 29.22
CA LEU A 129 -0.10 0.14 30.26
C LEU A 129 0.85 -0.81 31.00
N GLN A 130 1.76 -1.49 30.29
CA GLN A 130 2.77 -2.34 30.92
C GLN A 130 3.64 -1.54 31.88
N LEU A 131 4.15 -0.37 31.47
CA LEU A 131 4.93 0.50 32.34
C LEU A 131 4.12 1.01 33.56
N GLN A 132 2.87 1.43 33.35
CA GLN A 132 2.02 1.94 34.43
C GLN A 132 1.62 0.85 35.45
N THR A 133 1.42 -0.38 34.98
CA THR A 133 1.04 -1.50 35.84
C THR A 133 2.24 -2.22 36.45
N LEU A 134 3.46 -1.97 35.95
CA LEU A 134 4.69 -2.56 36.45
C LEU A 134 5.00 -2.06 37.87
N LYS A 135 4.69 -2.90 38.85
CA LYS A 135 5.07 -2.69 40.25
C LYS A 135 6.22 -3.61 40.62
N LYS A 136 7.18 -3.10 41.40
CA LYS A 136 8.24 -3.93 41.98
C LYS A 136 7.64 -5.05 42.83
N GLY A 137 6.69 -4.73 43.71
CA GLY A 137 6.08 -5.71 44.61
C GLY A 137 7.15 -6.52 45.37
N ASP A 138 7.00 -7.84 45.37
CA ASP A 138 7.96 -8.80 45.95
C ASP A 138 9.10 -9.19 44.99
N LEU A 139 9.17 -8.61 43.79
CA LEU A 139 10.28 -8.88 42.87
C LEU A 139 11.59 -8.34 43.46
N CYS A 140 12.66 -9.13 43.31
CA CYS A 140 14.00 -8.60 43.54
C CYS A 140 14.30 -7.48 42.53
N ILE A 141 15.22 -6.60 42.90
CA ILE A 141 15.55 -5.42 42.10
C ILE A 141 16.01 -5.83 40.69
N ASP A 142 16.84 -6.86 40.57
CA ASP A 142 17.32 -7.36 39.27
C ASP A 142 16.16 -7.82 38.38
N SER A 143 15.23 -8.63 38.91
CA SER A 143 14.06 -9.10 38.15
C SER A 143 13.11 -7.97 37.73
N TYR A 144 12.99 -6.93 38.56
CA TYR A 144 12.22 -5.74 38.21
C TYR A 144 12.91 -4.93 37.10
N MET A 145 14.23 -4.75 37.17
CA MET A 145 15.00 -4.02 36.16
C MET A 145 15.01 -4.75 34.81
N THR A 146 15.14 -6.08 34.80
CA THR A 146 15.03 -6.88 33.56
C THR A 146 13.66 -6.68 32.90
N LYS A 147 12.57 -6.68 33.67
CA LYS A 147 11.22 -6.44 33.12
C LYS A 147 11.04 -5.04 32.55
N ILE A 148 11.68 -4.01 33.12
CA ILE A 148 11.67 -2.66 32.53
C ILE A 148 12.44 -2.66 31.20
N GLN A 149 13.55 -3.38 31.12
CA GLN A 149 14.38 -3.44 29.91
C GLN A 149 13.74 -4.23 28.76
N GLU A 150 12.83 -5.15 29.06
CA GLU A 150 12.09 -5.95 28.08
C GLU A 150 10.83 -5.26 27.52
N ILE A 151 10.39 -4.15 28.13
CA ILE A 151 9.28 -3.30 27.65
C ILE A 151 9.83 -2.23 26.71
#